data_AF-A0A3E0TVT5-F1
#
_entry.id   AF-A0A3E0TVT5-F1
#
_cell.length_a   1.000
_cell.length_b   1.000
_cell.length_c   1.000
_cell.angle_alpha   90.00
_cell.angle_beta   90.00
_cell.angle_gamma   90.00
#
_symmetry.space_group_name_H-M   'P 1'
#
loop_
_entity.id
_entity.type
_entity.pdbx_description
1 polymer ?
#
loop_
_entity_poly.entity_id
_entity_poly.type
_entity_poly.pdbx_seq_one_letter_code
_entity_poly.pdbx_strand_id
1 'polypeptide(L)'
;MKIKHVLIGGALALGLSANASAVNVGGVVWEPSSLFDWTSNSNLIEDLLDPGPDGIFGAENAANGADDVVTTLSGFGIVTGLNNTNQGTFCPSCELTYEFGGFELSSVIPQSPGADLGFTGGWIRFYVDNPLSTPYDGNDRTTANDGTLWLALSARDQASTIHPGLVSIEADLSTFGGGGDAGTGAGALDVDFTFGGGGLAANNFDTNTQVAGTDVFFSTSFQPIPGGATPDGLELFGTADFRGASTIPEPSSIALIGLAMLGFAGLRRRKH
;
A
#
# COMPACT_ATOMS: atom_id res chain seq x y z
N MET A 1 17.57 14.69 74.69
CA MET A 1 16.82 15.29 73.58
C MET A 1 17.45 14.79 72.29
N LYS A 2 16.81 13.87 71.54
CA LYS A 2 17.39 13.22 70.35
C LYS A 2 16.71 13.77 69.09
N ILE A 3 17.48 14.40 68.22
CA ILE A 3 17.05 14.92 66.91
C ILE A 3 16.90 13.72 65.96
N LYS A 4 15.70 13.49 65.43
CA LYS A 4 15.46 12.54 64.34
C LYS A 4 15.41 13.32 63.03
N HIS A 5 16.42 13.14 62.19
CA HIS A 5 16.42 13.61 60.81
C HIS A 5 15.58 12.66 59.96
N VAL A 6 14.48 13.15 59.41
CA VAL A 6 13.75 12.51 58.31
C VAL A 6 13.64 13.54 57.20
N LEU A 7 14.37 13.33 56.11
CA LEU A 7 14.26 14.04 54.83
C LEU A 7 14.39 12.97 53.75
N ILE A 8 13.27 12.43 53.28
CA ILE A 8 12.62 12.72 51.99
C ILE A 8 13.59 12.47 50.82
N GLY A 9 13.57 11.25 50.30
CA GLY A 9 14.14 10.92 48.98
C GLY A 9 13.12 11.26 47.90
N GLY A 10 13.36 12.35 47.16
CA GLY A 10 12.56 12.73 46.00
C GLY A 10 12.82 11.79 44.83
N ALA A 11 11.77 11.17 44.29
CA ALA A 11 11.82 10.49 43.01
C ALA A 11 11.74 11.55 41.90
N LEU A 12 12.85 11.74 41.18
CA LEU A 12 12.93 12.59 40.01
C LEU A 12 12.24 11.86 38.84
N ALA A 13 10.96 12.16 38.59
CA ALA A 13 10.28 11.73 37.38
C ALA A 13 10.75 12.62 36.22
N LEU A 14 11.86 12.23 35.58
CA LEU A 14 12.25 12.80 34.28
C LEU A 14 11.23 12.31 33.25
N GLY A 15 10.36 13.23 32.80
CA GLY A 15 9.45 12.99 31.69
C GLY A 15 10.25 12.68 30.43
N LEU A 16 10.27 11.41 30.03
CA LEU A 16 10.70 11.01 28.71
C LEU A 16 9.55 11.36 27.76
N SER A 17 9.69 12.47 27.03
CA SER A 17 8.94 12.68 25.79
C SER A 17 9.38 11.58 24.83
N ALA A 18 8.55 10.56 24.65
CA ALA A 18 8.73 9.55 23.62
C ALA A 18 8.52 10.24 22.27
N ASN A 19 9.61 10.70 21.64
CA ASN A 19 9.59 10.90 20.20
C ASN A 19 9.53 9.48 19.61
N ALA A 20 8.50 9.20 18.82
CA ALA A 20 8.48 8.02 17.98
C ALA A 20 9.81 7.97 17.22
N SER A 21 10.53 6.87 17.32
CA SER A 21 11.72 6.65 16.51
C SER A 21 11.30 6.02 15.19
N ALA A 22 12.01 6.36 14.12
CA ALA A 22 11.84 5.72 12.83
C ALA A 22 11.75 4.19 12.98
N VAL A 23 10.69 3.63 12.41
CA VAL A 23 10.44 2.19 12.36
C VAL A 23 11.24 1.63 11.19
N ASN A 24 11.89 0.48 11.38
CA ASN A 24 12.58 -0.25 10.31
C ASN A 24 12.04 -1.68 10.24
N VAL A 25 11.40 -2.02 9.13
CA VAL A 25 10.89 -3.36 8.86
C VAL A 25 11.43 -3.83 7.51
N GLY A 26 12.25 -4.89 7.53
CA GLY A 26 12.84 -5.46 6.32
C GLY A 26 13.85 -4.54 5.61
N GLY A 27 14.27 -3.43 6.22
CA GLY A 27 15.12 -2.41 5.59
C GLY A 27 14.37 -1.16 5.15
N VAL A 28 13.03 -1.23 5.07
CA VAL A 28 12.18 -0.06 4.82
C VAL A 28 12.05 0.72 6.12
N VAL A 29 12.40 2.01 6.06
CA VAL A 29 12.46 2.94 7.20
C VAL A 29 11.47 4.08 6.99
N TRP A 30 10.63 4.33 7.98
CA TRP A 30 9.70 5.46 7.98
C TRP A 30 9.46 6.00 9.38
N GLU A 31 8.97 7.23 9.50
CA GLU A 31 8.62 7.87 10.77
C GLU A 31 7.10 8.00 10.93
N PRO A 32 6.45 7.18 11.78
CA PRO A 32 4.99 7.22 12.01
C PRO A 32 4.48 8.55 12.56
N SER A 33 5.33 9.36 13.20
CA SER A 33 4.93 10.68 13.70
C SER A 33 5.05 11.81 12.68
N SER A 34 5.52 11.52 11.46
CA SER A 34 5.65 12.50 10.39
C SER A 34 4.29 12.96 9.88
N LEU A 35 4.22 14.21 9.39
CA LEU A 35 3.04 14.71 8.67
C LEU A 35 2.75 13.89 7.39
N PHE A 36 3.78 13.25 6.84
CA PHE A 36 3.73 12.42 5.65
C PHE A 36 3.80 10.93 6.01
N ASP A 37 3.27 10.54 7.17
CA ASP A 37 3.20 9.12 7.56
C ASP A 37 2.47 8.31 6.48
N TRP A 38 3.06 7.17 6.14
CA TRP A 38 2.65 6.29 5.04
C TRP A 38 2.10 7.01 3.81
N THR A 39 2.82 8.02 3.32
CA THR A 39 2.58 8.60 1.99
C THR A 39 3.72 8.21 1.07
N SER A 40 3.41 7.57 -0.05
CA SER A 40 4.40 7.13 -1.02
C SER A 40 4.11 7.67 -2.42
N ASN A 41 5.18 7.73 -3.21
CA ASN A 41 5.13 7.96 -4.65
C ASN A 41 5.79 6.79 -5.34
N SER A 42 5.23 6.36 -6.47
CA SER A 42 5.69 5.17 -7.17
C SER A 42 5.59 5.30 -8.69
N ASN A 43 6.41 4.53 -9.39
CA ASN A 43 6.24 4.28 -10.82
C ASN A 43 5.35 3.05 -11.02
N LEU A 44 4.50 3.09 -12.03
CA LEU A 44 3.50 2.08 -12.35
C LEU A 44 3.66 1.62 -13.80
N ILE A 45 3.52 0.32 -14.03
CA ILE A 45 3.35 -0.31 -15.35
C ILE A 45 2.16 -1.26 -15.25
N GLU A 46 1.22 -1.17 -16.18
CA GLU A 46 -0.03 -1.91 -16.12
C GLU A 46 -0.60 -2.27 -17.49
N ASP A 47 -1.55 -3.20 -17.46
CA ASP A 47 -2.24 -3.75 -18.62
C ASP A 47 -3.25 -2.75 -19.19
N LEU A 48 -3.42 -2.73 -20.51
CA LEU A 48 -4.52 -2.02 -21.16
C LEU A 48 -5.73 -2.95 -21.30
N LEU A 49 -6.89 -2.52 -20.79
CA LEU A 49 -8.13 -3.26 -21.02
C LEU A 49 -8.50 -3.24 -22.51
N ASP A 50 -8.89 -4.41 -23.03
CA ASP A 50 -9.20 -4.61 -24.44
C ASP A 50 -10.65 -5.12 -24.61
N PRO A 51 -11.58 -4.25 -25.04
CA PRO A 51 -12.97 -4.63 -25.34
C PRO A 51 -13.09 -5.44 -26.64
N GLY A 52 -11.96 -5.73 -27.30
CA GLY A 52 -11.89 -6.50 -28.52
C GLY A 52 -12.32 -5.73 -29.78
N PRO A 53 -12.50 -6.45 -30.90
CA PRO A 53 -12.60 -5.85 -32.23
C PRO A 53 -13.81 -4.96 -32.46
N ASP A 54 -14.88 -5.11 -31.67
CA ASP A 54 -16.09 -4.31 -31.79
C ASP A 54 -16.04 -3.03 -30.95
N GLY A 55 -15.06 -2.93 -30.05
CA GLY A 55 -14.84 -1.78 -29.18
C GLY A 55 -15.85 -1.67 -28.04
N ILE A 56 -16.60 -2.73 -27.70
CA ILE A 56 -17.65 -2.69 -26.69
C ILE A 56 -17.50 -3.82 -25.67
N PHE A 57 -17.18 -3.48 -24.42
CA PHE A 57 -17.15 -4.48 -23.34
C PHE A 57 -18.51 -5.15 -23.11
N GLY A 58 -18.51 -6.48 -22.98
CA GLY A 58 -19.65 -7.28 -22.57
C GLY A 58 -20.76 -7.41 -23.61
N ALA A 59 -20.50 -7.05 -24.87
CA ALA A 59 -21.48 -7.02 -25.94
C ALA A 59 -21.57 -8.31 -26.76
N GLU A 60 -21.36 -9.50 -26.16
CA GLU A 60 -21.26 -10.80 -26.85
C GLU A 60 -21.63 -10.78 -28.35
N ASN A 61 -20.66 -10.48 -29.22
CA ASN A 61 -20.85 -10.60 -30.65
C ASN A 61 -21.08 -12.06 -31.00
N ALA A 62 -22.35 -12.44 -31.04
CA ALA A 62 -22.85 -13.75 -31.46
C ALA A 62 -22.39 -14.15 -32.87
N ALA A 63 -21.78 -13.23 -33.64
CA ALA A 63 -21.22 -13.49 -34.95
C ALA A 63 -19.82 -14.14 -34.93
N ASN A 64 -18.96 -13.87 -33.94
CA ASN A 64 -17.54 -14.27 -33.97
C ASN A 64 -16.99 -14.92 -32.68
N GLY A 65 -17.75 -14.98 -31.59
CA GLY A 65 -17.48 -15.92 -30.47
C GLY A 65 -16.31 -15.58 -29.55
N ALA A 66 -15.70 -14.40 -29.66
CA ALA A 66 -14.79 -13.83 -28.66
C ALA A 66 -14.92 -12.32 -28.78
N ASP A 67 -15.41 -11.66 -27.74
CA ASP A 67 -15.71 -10.22 -27.78
C ASP A 67 -14.78 -9.48 -26.84
N ASP A 68 -14.74 -9.84 -25.55
CA ASP A 68 -13.78 -9.23 -24.63
C ASP A 68 -12.45 -10.00 -24.62
N VAL A 69 -11.33 -9.29 -24.79
CA VAL A 69 -9.99 -9.91 -24.82
C VAL A 69 -9.28 -9.75 -23.47
N VAL A 70 -9.38 -8.58 -22.85
CA VAL A 70 -8.76 -8.29 -21.54
C VAL A 70 -9.74 -7.50 -20.65
N THR A 71 -10.26 -8.16 -19.62
CA THR A 71 -11.20 -7.57 -18.63
C THR A 71 -10.61 -7.48 -17.22
N THR A 72 -9.36 -7.88 -17.04
CA THR A 72 -8.68 -7.88 -15.75
C THR A 72 -7.59 -6.84 -15.73
N LEU A 73 -7.52 -6.03 -14.67
CA LEU A 73 -6.44 -5.08 -14.49
C LEU A 73 -5.34 -5.70 -13.60
N SER A 74 -4.12 -5.65 -14.09
CA SER A 74 -2.93 -6.10 -13.36
C SER A 74 -1.70 -5.32 -13.78
N GLY A 75 -0.66 -5.37 -12.94
CA GLY A 75 0.57 -4.65 -13.22
C GLY A 75 1.55 -4.73 -12.06
N PHE A 76 2.56 -3.88 -12.12
CA PHE A 76 3.63 -3.83 -11.13
C PHE A 76 4.33 -2.47 -11.11
N GLY A 77 5.18 -2.25 -10.13
CA GLY A 77 5.85 -0.97 -9.94
C GLY A 77 6.90 -0.95 -8.85
N ILE A 78 7.47 0.23 -8.65
CA ILE A 78 8.47 0.51 -7.61
C ILE A 78 8.12 1.78 -6.86
N VAL A 79 8.23 1.71 -5.53
CA VAL A 79 8.11 2.88 -4.66
C VAL A 79 9.40 3.70 -4.77
N THR A 80 9.26 4.96 -5.18
CA THR A 80 10.40 5.88 -5.38
C THR A 80 10.53 6.92 -4.27
N GLY A 81 9.42 7.15 -3.54
CA GLY A 81 9.37 8.02 -2.37
C GLY A 81 8.50 7.42 -1.28
N LEU A 82 8.91 7.59 -0.02
CA LEU A 82 8.11 7.26 1.15
C LEU A 82 8.38 8.29 2.24
N ASN A 83 7.34 8.67 2.98
CA ASN A 83 7.46 9.59 4.10
C ASN A 83 8.02 10.97 3.72
N ASN A 84 7.75 11.41 2.47
CA ASN A 84 8.34 12.59 1.84
C ASN A 84 9.88 12.56 1.82
N THR A 85 10.45 11.36 1.69
CA THR A 85 11.88 11.10 1.50
C THR A 85 12.11 10.25 0.26
N ASN A 86 13.34 10.22 -0.23
CA ASN A 86 13.72 9.40 -1.39
C ASN A 86 14.16 7.99 -0.98
N GLN A 87 14.30 7.09 -1.96
CA GLN A 87 14.75 5.72 -1.76
C GLN A 87 16.05 5.60 -0.94
N GLY A 88 17.03 6.46 -1.17
CA GLY A 88 18.28 6.44 -0.39
C GLY A 88 18.09 6.70 1.12
N THR A 89 16.93 7.22 1.53
CA THR A 89 16.57 7.47 2.93
C THR A 89 15.68 6.37 3.49
N PHE A 90 14.59 6.01 2.81
CA PHE A 90 13.65 5.01 3.32
C PHE A 90 14.06 3.56 3.00
N CYS A 91 14.90 3.33 1.99
CA CYS A 91 15.39 1.99 1.59
C CYS A 91 16.88 2.06 1.22
N PRO A 92 17.79 2.45 2.14
CA PRO A 92 19.19 2.75 1.81
C PRO A 92 19.98 1.55 1.26
N SER A 93 19.53 0.32 1.52
CA SER A 93 20.16 -0.92 1.06
C SER A 93 19.17 -1.86 0.36
N CYS A 94 18.01 -1.35 -0.04
CA CYS A 94 16.91 -2.16 -0.53
C CYS A 94 16.10 -1.48 -1.63
N GLU A 95 15.22 -2.27 -2.23
CA GLU A 95 14.14 -1.83 -3.10
C GLU A 95 12.80 -2.24 -2.51
N LEU A 96 11.80 -1.37 -2.64
CA LEU A 96 10.41 -1.66 -2.28
C LEU A 96 9.58 -1.62 -3.55
N THR A 97 9.24 -2.79 -4.04
CA THR A 97 8.46 -3.00 -5.27
C THR A 97 7.06 -3.46 -4.92
N TYR A 98 6.17 -3.44 -5.90
CA TYR A 98 4.86 -4.04 -5.74
C TYR A 98 4.36 -4.65 -7.03
N GLU A 99 3.45 -5.61 -6.89
CA GLU A 99 2.62 -6.11 -7.98
C GLU A 99 1.15 -6.04 -7.54
N PHE A 100 0.25 -5.99 -8.50
CA PHE A 100 -1.18 -6.00 -8.25
C PHE A 100 -1.92 -6.79 -9.32
N GLY A 101 -3.14 -7.19 -8.98
CA GLY A 101 -4.00 -7.92 -9.90
C GLY A 101 -5.30 -8.37 -9.25
N GLY A 102 -6.08 -9.16 -9.98
CA GLY A 102 -7.40 -9.64 -9.53
C GLY A 102 -8.48 -8.57 -9.51
N PHE A 103 -8.22 -7.41 -10.12
CA PHE A 103 -9.23 -6.38 -10.37
C PHE A 103 -10.01 -6.77 -11.62
N GLU A 104 -11.28 -7.05 -11.46
CA GLU A 104 -12.18 -7.47 -12.54
C GLU A 104 -13.03 -6.28 -12.98
N LEU A 105 -13.05 -5.98 -14.28
CA LEU A 105 -13.93 -4.95 -14.83
C LEU A 105 -15.39 -5.34 -14.57
N SER A 106 -16.09 -4.50 -13.83
CA SER A 106 -17.47 -4.75 -13.38
C SER A 106 -18.49 -3.87 -14.08
N SER A 107 -18.07 -2.67 -14.53
CA SER A 107 -18.95 -1.73 -15.22
C SER A 107 -18.16 -0.71 -16.03
N VAL A 108 -18.80 -0.23 -17.09
CA VAL A 108 -18.26 0.76 -18.03
C VAL A 108 -19.36 1.79 -18.25
N ILE A 109 -19.06 3.06 -17.96
CA ILE A 109 -19.93 4.19 -18.25
C ILE A 109 -19.26 5.02 -19.35
N PRO A 110 -19.75 4.93 -20.60
CA PRO A 110 -19.13 5.65 -21.71
C PRO A 110 -19.20 7.16 -21.49
N GLN A 111 -18.05 7.82 -21.61
CA GLN A 111 -17.95 9.26 -21.81
C GLN A 111 -17.54 9.49 -23.27
N SER A 112 -17.55 10.70 -23.79
CA SER A 112 -17.02 10.96 -25.14
C SER A 112 -15.98 12.06 -25.04
N PRO A 113 -14.68 11.80 -25.31
CA PRO A 113 -14.08 10.58 -25.90
C PRO A 113 -13.61 9.49 -24.89
N GLY A 114 -13.99 9.60 -23.62
CA GLY A 114 -13.46 8.78 -22.51
C GLY A 114 -14.36 7.65 -22.00
N ALA A 115 -14.10 7.17 -20.79
CA ALA A 115 -15.01 6.29 -20.07
C ALA A 115 -14.72 6.33 -18.56
N ASP A 116 -15.77 6.18 -17.75
CA ASP A 116 -15.57 5.79 -16.34
C ASP A 116 -15.60 4.26 -16.27
N LEU A 117 -14.59 3.66 -15.63
CA LEU A 117 -14.46 2.21 -15.45
C LEU A 117 -14.53 1.86 -13.96
N GLY A 118 -15.37 0.89 -13.63
CA GLY A 118 -15.54 0.38 -12.28
C GLY A 118 -15.00 -1.04 -12.19
N PHE A 119 -14.13 -1.29 -11.23
CA PHE A 119 -13.58 -2.63 -10.98
C PHE A 119 -14.11 -3.21 -9.68
N THR A 120 -14.04 -4.53 -9.52
CA THR A 120 -14.33 -5.22 -8.25
C THR A 120 -13.19 -6.14 -7.85
N GLY A 121 -13.07 -6.40 -6.55
CA GLY A 121 -12.01 -7.23 -6.01
C GLY A 121 -10.63 -6.59 -6.17
N GLY A 122 -9.60 -7.43 -6.25
CA GLY A 122 -8.22 -7.01 -6.46
C GLY A 122 -7.38 -6.94 -5.18
N TRP A 123 -6.07 -6.94 -5.39
CA TRP A 123 -5.05 -6.96 -4.34
C TRP A 123 -3.80 -6.23 -4.80
N ILE A 124 -3.02 -5.75 -3.83
CA ILE A 124 -1.70 -5.15 -4.06
C ILE A 124 -0.72 -5.77 -3.06
N ARG A 125 0.43 -6.24 -3.54
CA ARG A 125 1.45 -6.89 -2.72
C ARG A 125 2.76 -6.16 -2.89
N PHE A 126 3.30 -5.67 -1.78
CA PHE A 126 4.60 -5.04 -1.72
C PHE A 126 5.66 -6.06 -1.33
N TYR A 127 6.81 -5.98 -1.97
CA TYR A 127 7.97 -6.84 -1.71
C TYR A 127 9.18 -5.96 -1.40
N VAL A 128 9.93 -6.35 -0.37
CA VAL A 128 11.22 -5.73 -0.05
C VAL A 128 12.34 -6.65 -0.48
N ASP A 129 13.23 -6.17 -1.34
CA ASP A 129 14.48 -6.87 -1.67
C ASP A 129 15.63 -6.28 -0.84
N ASN A 130 16.10 -7.05 0.15
CA ASN A 130 17.16 -6.65 1.06
C ASN A 130 17.96 -7.87 1.58
N PRO A 131 19.26 -8.00 1.28
CA PRO A 131 20.05 -7.11 0.43
C PRO A 131 19.64 -7.23 -1.04
N LEU A 132 19.70 -6.11 -1.77
CA LEU A 132 19.37 -6.06 -3.19
C LEU A 132 20.08 -7.17 -4.00
N SER A 133 19.29 -8.01 -4.65
CA SER A 133 19.73 -9.18 -5.42
C SER A 133 19.61 -8.94 -6.93
N THR A 134 18.43 -8.52 -7.39
CA THR A 134 18.16 -8.11 -8.77
C THR A 134 17.51 -6.72 -8.73
N PRO A 135 18.09 -5.70 -9.37
CA PRO A 135 17.46 -4.39 -9.44
C PRO A 135 16.15 -4.45 -10.23
N TYR A 136 15.17 -3.66 -9.80
CA TYR A 136 13.93 -3.44 -10.52
C TYR A 136 14.16 -3.03 -11.98
N ASP A 137 13.49 -3.71 -12.90
CA ASP A 137 13.42 -3.40 -14.31
C ASP A 137 11.95 -3.29 -14.74
N GLY A 138 11.55 -2.12 -15.25
CA GLY A 138 10.20 -1.91 -15.78
C GLY A 138 9.86 -2.78 -16.98
N ASN A 139 10.82 -3.46 -17.59
CA ASN A 139 10.58 -4.40 -18.70
C ASN A 139 10.45 -5.86 -18.24
N ASP A 140 10.61 -6.14 -16.95
CA ASP A 140 10.59 -7.50 -16.40
C ASP A 140 9.86 -7.53 -15.07
N ARG A 141 8.59 -7.96 -15.12
CA ARG A 141 7.72 -8.11 -13.95
C ARG A 141 8.34 -8.98 -12.85
N THR A 142 9.20 -9.93 -13.19
CA THR A 142 9.80 -10.85 -12.20
C THR A 142 10.76 -10.14 -11.24
N THR A 143 11.28 -8.97 -11.64
CA THR A 143 12.10 -8.10 -10.76
C THR A 143 11.26 -7.30 -9.75
N ALA A 144 9.94 -7.34 -9.85
CA ALA A 144 9.04 -6.66 -8.91
C ALA A 144 8.51 -7.57 -7.80
N ASN A 145 8.67 -8.89 -7.91
CA ASN A 145 8.16 -9.87 -6.96
C ASN A 145 9.21 -10.90 -6.49
N ASP A 146 10.49 -10.61 -6.67
CA ASP A 146 11.63 -11.43 -6.24
C ASP A 146 12.08 -11.17 -4.79
N GLY A 147 11.53 -10.14 -4.14
CA GLY A 147 11.77 -9.81 -2.75
C GLY A 147 10.93 -10.60 -1.73
N THR A 148 11.10 -10.27 -0.45
CA THR A 148 10.27 -10.81 0.65
C THR A 148 8.97 -10.03 0.75
N LEU A 149 7.82 -10.71 0.89
CA LEU A 149 6.52 -10.07 1.10
C LEU A 149 6.57 -9.11 2.30
N TRP A 150 6.42 -7.82 2.03
CA TRP A 150 6.52 -6.76 3.01
C TRP A 150 5.15 -6.30 3.50
N LEU A 151 4.19 -6.11 2.59
CA LEU A 151 2.82 -5.75 2.92
C LEU A 151 1.87 -6.36 1.88
N ALA A 152 0.83 -7.07 2.32
CA ALA A 152 -0.26 -7.51 1.46
C ALA A 152 -1.51 -6.70 1.76
N LEU A 153 -2.15 -6.20 0.70
CA LEU A 153 -3.37 -5.42 0.75
C LEU A 153 -4.44 -6.05 -0.15
N SER A 154 -5.68 -6.05 0.31
CA SER A 154 -6.86 -6.38 -0.49
C SER A 154 -7.68 -5.13 -0.72
N ALA A 155 -8.22 -4.96 -1.92
CA ALA A 155 -9.07 -3.82 -2.20
C ALA A 155 -10.43 -3.96 -1.54
N ARG A 156 -10.97 -2.84 -1.10
CA ARG A 156 -12.30 -2.76 -0.51
C ARG A 156 -13.31 -2.30 -1.55
N ASP A 157 -14.31 -3.12 -1.80
CA ASP A 157 -15.47 -2.70 -2.58
C ASP A 157 -16.27 -1.64 -1.78
N GLN A 158 -16.51 -0.49 -2.41
CA GLN A 158 -17.24 0.65 -1.85
C GLN A 158 -18.39 1.07 -2.75
N ALA A 159 -19.41 1.71 -2.16
CA ALA A 159 -20.54 2.20 -2.94
C ALA A 159 -20.09 3.35 -3.84
N SER A 160 -20.34 3.22 -5.15
CA SER A 160 -20.04 4.25 -6.13
C SER A 160 -21.21 5.21 -6.33
N THR A 161 -20.89 6.45 -6.70
CA THR A 161 -21.89 7.42 -7.18
C THR A 161 -22.02 7.44 -8.70
N ILE A 162 -21.07 6.82 -9.40
CA ILE A 162 -20.97 6.77 -10.88
C ILE A 162 -21.41 5.39 -11.36
N HIS A 163 -20.87 4.34 -10.73
CA HIS A 163 -21.07 2.96 -11.12
C HIS A 163 -22.25 2.30 -10.39
N PRO A 164 -22.96 1.36 -11.02
CA PRO A 164 -23.94 0.55 -10.33
C PRO A 164 -23.27 -0.45 -9.38
N GLY A 165 -23.72 -0.49 -8.13
CA GLY A 165 -23.24 -1.48 -7.16
C GLY A 165 -22.04 -1.02 -6.34
N LEU A 166 -21.21 -1.98 -5.93
CA LEU A 166 -19.97 -1.72 -5.22
C LEU A 166 -18.79 -1.92 -6.17
N VAL A 167 -17.78 -1.05 -6.06
CA VAL A 167 -16.55 -1.10 -6.85
C VAL A 167 -15.33 -0.89 -5.95
N SER A 168 -14.22 -1.55 -6.26
CA SER A 168 -12.94 -1.41 -5.55
C SER A 168 -12.06 -0.29 -6.12
N ILE A 169 -12.17 -0.05 -7.42
CA ILE A 169 -11.51 1.05 -8.13
C ILE A 169 -12.55 1.77 -8.98
N GLU A 170 -12.50 3.10 -8.93
CA GLU A 170 -13.10 3.98 -9.92
C GLU A 170 -11.97 4.59 -10.76
N ALA A 171 -12.02 4.40 -12.08
CA ALA A 171 -11.09 4.99 -13.02
C ALA A 171 -11.80 5.91 -14.00
N ASP A 172 -11.23 7.09 -14.22
CA ASP A 172 -11.69 8.08 -15.21
C ASP A 172 -10.65 8.15 -16.33
N LEU A 173 -11.08 7.75 -17.53
CA LEU A 173 -10.25 7.75 -18.72
C LEU A 173 -10.62 8.94 -19.60
N SER A 174 -9.62 9.75 -19.92
CA SER A 174 -9.74 10.89 -20.84
C SER A 174 -9.97 10.46 -22.30
N THR A 175 -9.49 9.28 -22.67
CA THR A 175 -9.72 8.61 -23.94
C THR A 175 -9.80 7.11 -23.71
N PHE A 176 -10.68 6.42 -24.43
CA PHE A 176 -10.84 4.98 -24.29
C PHE A 176 -11.09 4.29 -25.65
N GLY A 177 -10.43 3.15 -25.89
CA GLY A 177 -10.59 2.33 -27.10
C GLY A 177 -9.91 2.90 -28.35
N GLY A 178 -9.12 3.97 -28.20
CA GLY A 178 -8.45 4.67 -29.31
C GLY A 178 -6.95 4.40 -29.42
N GLY A 179 -6.39 3.62 -28.49
CA GLY A 179 -4.94 3.42 -28.36
C GLY A 179 -4.19 4.63 -27.79
N GLY A 180 -4.91 5.67 -27.37
CA GLY A 180 -4.40 6.82 -26.63
C GLY A 180 -4.73 6.75 -25.14
N ASP A 181 -5.17 5.58 -24.67
CA ASP A 181 -5.95 5.40 -23.46
C ASP A 181 -5.16 5.84 -22.22
N ALA A 182 -5.64 6.90 -21.58
CA ALA A 182 -4.96 7.58 -20.50
C ALA A 182 -5.98 8.10 -19.49
N GLY A 183 -5.63 8.05 -18.23
CA GLY A 183 -6.58 8.33 -17.17
C GLY A 183 -5.99 8.34 -15.78
N THR A 184 -6.89 8.31 -14.81
CA THR A 184 -6.59 8.22 -13.39
C THR A 184 -7.48 7.19 -12.74
N GLY A 185 -7.00 6.57 -11.66
CA GLY A 185 -7.78 5.65 -10.85
C GLY A 185 -7.66 5.99 -9.37
N ALA A 186 -8.65 5.58 -8.58
CA ALA A 186 -8.56 5.66 -7.13
C ALA A 186 -9.32 4.53 -6.46
N GLY A 187 -8.84 4.14 -5.29
CA GLY A 187 -9.45 3.08 -4.50
C GLY A 187 -8.97 3.07 -3.06
N ALA A 188 -9.55 2.15 -2.28
CA ALA A 188 -9.23 1.96 -0.87
C ALA A 188 -8.90 0.49 -0.61
N LEU A 189 -7.98 0.24 0.33
CA LEU A 189 -7.40 -1.08 0.58
C LEU A 189 -7.32 -1.34 2.09
N ASP A 190 -7.48 -2.60 2.47
CA ASP A 190 -7.25 -3.12 3.81
C ASP A 190 -6.04 -4.05 3.83
N VAL A 191 -5.36 -4.13 4.97
CA VAL A 191 -4.32 -5.12 5.21
C VAL A 191 -4.90 -6.52 5.11
N ASP A 192 -4.29 -7.35 4.25
CA ASP A 192 -4.71 -8.72 4.01
C ASP A 192 -3.83 -9.72 4.77
N PHE A 193 -4.28 -10.09 5.97
CA PHE A 193 -3.61 -11.13 6.76
C PHE A 193 -3.77 -12.55 6.20
N THR A 194 -4.63 -12.76 5.18
CA THR A 194 -4.87 -14.09 4.61
C THR A 194 -3.78 -14.49 3.62
N PHE A 195 -3.15 -13.54 2.94
CA PHE A 195 -2.03 -13.78 2.04
C PHE A 195 -0.69 -13.60 2.75
N GLY A 196 0.07 -14.68 2.93
CA GLY A 196 1.41 -14.63 3.53
C GLY A 196 1.45 -14.02 4.93
N GLY A 197 0.34 -14.03 5.68
CA GLY A 197 0.22 -13.39 6.99
C GLY A 197 0.23 -11.87 6.95
N GLY A 198 -0.01 -11.24 5.79
CA GLY A 198 0.03 -9.79 5.59
C GLY A 198 1.41 -9.23 5.27
N GLY A 199 2.46 -10.04 5.33
CA GLY A 199 3.85 -9.61 5.17
C GLY A 199 4.47 -9.04 6.45
N LEU A 200 5.73 -8.63 6.35
CA LEU A 200 6.55 -8.19 7.49
C LEU A 200 5.96 -6.98 8.24
N ALA A 201 5.33 -6.06 7.51
CA ALA A 201 4.87 -4.77 8.04
C ALA A 201 3.36 -4.71 8.28
N ALA A 202 2.61 -5.80 8.08
CA ALA A 202 1.15 -5.85 8.17
C ALA A 202 0.58 -5.15 9.43
N ASN A 203 1.11 -5.51 10.60
CA ASN A 203 0.63 -4.99 11.88
C ASN A 203 0.87 -3.49 12.06
N ASN A 204 1.80 -2.90 11.30
CA ASN A 204 2.01 -1.47 11.33
C ASN A 204 0.93 -0.72 10.55
N PHE A 205 0.32 -1.34 9.55
CA PHE A 205 -0.58 -0.67 8.61
C PHE A 205 -2.06 -0.99 8.83
N ASP A 206 -2.40 -2.01 9.62
CA ASP A 206 -3.79 -2.30 10.06
C ASP A 206 -4.24 -1.25 11.09
N THR A 207 -4.67 -0.10 10.60
CA THR A 207 -5.01 1.08 11.40
C THR A 207 -6.49 1.44 11.32
N ASN A 208 -7.17 1.04 10.23
CA ASN A 208 -8.56 1.36 9.94
C ASN A 208 -8.85 2.87 10.01
N THR A 209 -7.87 3.71 9.67
CA THR A 209 -7.93 5.18 9.84
C THR A 209 -8.42 5.93 8.60
N GLN A 210 -8.48 5.27 7.44
CA GLN A 210 -8.86 5.88 6.18
C GLN A 210 -10.36 5.83 5.93
N VAL A 211 -10.78 6.24 4.73
CA VAL A 211 -12.19 6.33 4.33
C VAL A 211 -12.87 4.96 4.50
N ALA A 212 -14.08 4.98 5.05
CA ALA A 212 -14.85 3.77 5.35
C ALA A 212 -14.13 2.74 6.26
N GLY A 213 -13.13 3.19 7.03
CA GLY A 213 -12.37 2.35 7.94
C GLY A 213 -11.30 1.50 7.26
N THR A 214 -10.85 1.85 6.06
CA THR A 214 -9.73 1.16 5.40
C THR A 214 -8.38 1.58 5.98
N ASP A 215 -7.33 0.89 5.55
CA ASP A 215 -5.95 1.14 5.98
C ASP A 215 -5.20 2.07 5.04
N VAL A 216 -5.42 1.90 3.74
CA VAL A 216 -4.73 2.64 2.68
C VAL A 216 -5.75 3.16 1.68
N PHE A 217 -5.50 4.35 1.18
CA PHE A 217 -6.11 4.89 -0.04
C PHE A 217 -5.03 5.03 -1.08
N PHE A 218 -5.35 4.81 -2.34
CA PHE A 218 -4.41 5.02 -3.43
C PHE A 218 -5.03 5.79 -4.58
N SER A 219 -4.17 6.45 -5.34
CA SER A 219 -4.51 7.07 -6.61
C SER A 219 -3.47 6.75 -7.65
N THR A 220 -3.90 6.58 -8.89
CA THR A 220 -3.03 6.30 -10.03
C THR A 220 -3.21 7.32 -11.13
N SER A 221 -2.18 7.43 -11.96
CA SER A 221 -2.27 8.02 -13.29
C SER A 221 -1.60 7.08 -14.28
N PHE A 222 -2.12 7.00 -15.49
CA PHE A 222 -1.60 6.12 -16.52
C PHE A 222 -1.79 6.69 -17.92
N GLN A 223 -0.93 6.27 -18.82
CA GLN A 223 -0.97 6.61 -20.24
C GLN A 223 -0.18 5.56 -21.04
N PRO A 224 -0.34 5.49 -22.37
CA PRO A 224 0.34 4.47 -23.17
C PRO A 224 1.86 4.62 -23.16
N ILE A 225 2.57 3.50 -23.06
CA ILE A 225 4.02 3.43 -23.17
C ILE A 225 4.45 3.87 -24.58
N PRO A 226 5.41 4.81 -24.69
CA PRO A 226 5.97 5.18 -25.98
C PRO A 226 6.63 3.96 -26.64
N GLY A 227 6.04 3.48 -27.73
CA GLY A 227 6.57 2.35 -28.51
C GLY A 227 5.80 1.03 -28.37
N GLY A 228 4.70 0.99 -27.60
CA GLY A 228 3.81 -0.18 -27.52
C GLY A 228 3.86 -0.83 -26.15
N ALA A 229 4.06 -2.14 -26.09
CA ALA A 229 4.04 -2.92 -24.86
C ALA A 229 5.45 -3.26 -24.33
N THR A 230 5.57 -3.54 -23.04
CA THR A 230 6.73 -4.23 -22.45
C THR A 230 6.87 -5.65 -23.01
N PRO A 231 8.01 -6.33 -22.81
CA PRO A 231 8.15 -7.75 -23.15
C PRO A 231 7.11 -8.67 -22.49
N ASP A 232 6.58 -8.25 -21.33
CA ASP A 232 5.51 -8.94 -20.60
C ASP A 232 4.10 -8.61 -21.12
N GLY A 233 3.99 -7.77 -22.15
CA GLY A 233 2.72 -7.42 -22.77
C GLY A 233 1.92 -6.36 -22.02
N LEU A 234 2.54 -5.52 -21.18
CA LEU A 234 1.86 -4.40 -20.53
C LEU A 234 2.04 -3.11 -21.34
N GLU A 235 0.98 -2.37 -21.59
CA GLU A 235 0.95 -1.25 -22.52
C GLU A 235 0.95 0.12 -21.85
N LEU A 236 0.66 0.20 -20.55
CA LEU A 236 0.47 1.47 -19.85
C LEU A 236 1.59 1.71 -18.83
N PHE A 237 1.95 2.99 -18.66
CA PHE A 237 2.82 3.43 -17.59
C PHE A 237 2.28 4.68 -16.90
N GLY A 238 2.71 4.90 -15.67
CA GLY A 238 2.45 6.15 -14.97
C GLY A 238 2.88 6.10 -13.52
N THR A 239 1.99 6.52 -12.62
CA THR A 239 2.29 6.64 -11.18
C THR A 239 1.22 5.98 -10.33
N ALA A 240 1.63 5.54 -9.15
CA ALA A 240 0.73 5.14 -8.07
C ALA A 240 1.19 5.78 -6.77
N ASP A 241 0.29 6.53 -6.14
CA ASP A 241 0.52 7.18 -4.86
C ASP A 241 -0.34 6.50 -3.81
N PHE A 242 0.29 6.02 -2.73
CA PHE A 242 -0.40 5.38 -1.61
C PHE A 242 -0.38 6.31 -0.42
N ARG A 243 -1.50 6.40 0.30
CA ARG A 243 -1.62 7.18 1.54
C ARG A 243 -2.34 6.38 2.60
N GLY A 244 -1.84 6.42 3.82
CA GLY A 244 -2.53 5.86 4.98
C GLY A 244 -1.97 6.41 6.28
N ALA A 245 -2.06 5.60 7.33
CA ALA A 245 -1.35 5.83 8.57
C ALA A 245 -0.65 4.54 8.98
N SER A 246 0.42 4.68 9.76
CA SER A 246 1.12 3.57 10.37
C SER A 246 1.12 3.72 11.88
N THR A 247 1.19 2.58 12.57
CA THR A 247 1.38 2.52 14.01
C THR A 247 2.81 2.15 14.33
N ILE A 248 3.28 2.67 15.46
CA ILE A 248 4.44 2.14 16.13
C ILE A 248 3.94 0.88 16.86
N PRO A 249 4.47 -0.32 16.59
CA PRO A 249 4.15 -1.49 17.39
C PRO A 249 4.50 -1.11 18.82
N GLU A 250 3.54 -1.19 19.76
CA GLU A 250 3.70 -0.59 21.08
C GLU A 250 5.09 -0.89 21.62
N PRO A 251 5.94 0.13 21.79
CA PRO A 251 7.29 -0.12 22.24
C PRO A 251 7.19 -0.73 23.63
N SER A 252 8.25 -1.43 24.03
CA SER A 252 8.59 -1.96 25.36
C SER A 252 8.09 -1.22 26.64
N SER A 253 7.33 -0.14 26.58
CA SER A 253 6.47 0.44 27.62
C SER A 253 5.69 -0.59 28.44
N ILE A 254 5.09 -1.64 27.84
CA ILE A 254 4.48 -2.74 28.63
C ILE A 254 5.55 -3.53 29.38
N ALA A 255 6.71 -3.80 28.76
CA ALA A 255 7.82 -4.47 29.41
C ALA A 255 8.46 -3.60 30.52
N LEU A 256 8.46 -2.27 30.37
CA LEU A 256 8.93 -1.28 31.34
C LEU A 256 7.95 -1.12 32.51
N ILE A 257 6.64 -1.09 32.24
CA ILE A 257 5.61 -1.14 33.28
C ILE A 257 5.65 -2.51 33.98
N GLY A 258 5.84 -3.60 33.24
CA GLY A 258 6.03 -4.95 33.77
C GLY A 258 7.28 -5.09 34.64
N LEU A 259 8.42 -4.53 34.20
CA LEU A 259 9.65 -4.46 35.00
C LEU A 259 9.49 -3.54 36.21
N ALA A 260 8.81 -2.41 36.06
CA ALA A 260 8.54 -1.50 37.16
C ALA A 260 7.67 -2.19 38.22
N MET A 261 6.63 -2.91 37.81
CA MET A 261 5.78 -3.70 38.71
C MET A 261 6.54 -4.86 39.37
N LEU A 262 7.43 -5.55 38.65
CA LEU A 262 8.33 -6.57 39.22
C LEU A 262 9.33 -5.96 40.22
N GLY A 263 9.85 -4.76 39.95
CA GLY A 263 10.70 -4.00 40.86
C GLY A 263 9.96 -3.61 42.15
N PHE A 264 8.71 -3.15 42.05
CA PHE A 264 7.86 -2.89 43.22
C PHE A 264 7.51 -4.18 44.00
N ALA A 265 7.26 -5.29 43.31
CA ALA A 265 7.02 -6.59 43.95
C ALA A 265 8.27 -7.12 44.69
N GLY A 266 9.47 -6.90 44.15
CA GLY A 266 10.75 -7.25 44.79
C GLY A 266 11.02 -6.46 46.07
N LEU A 267 10.63 -5.18 46.11
CA LEU A 267 10.75 -4.33 47.31
C LEU A 267 9.82 -4.76 48.46
N ARG A 268 8.68 -5.41 48.15
CA ARG A 268 7.73 -5.91 49.16
C ARG A 268 8.25 -7.13 49.94
N ARG A 269 9.19 -7.92 49.39
CA ARG A 269 9.75 -9.12 50.05
C ARG A 269 10.88 -8.85 51.06
N ARG A 270 11.37 -7.61 51.19
CA ARG A 270 12.45 -7.26 52.13
C ARG A 270 12.00 -7.00 53.58
N LYS A 271 10.80 -7.43 53.96
CA LYS A 271 10.33 -7.41 55.36
C LYS A 271 9.91 -8.81 55.79
N HIS A 272 10.90 -9.64 56.13
CA HIS A 272 10.83 -10.71 57.12
C HIS A 272 12.23 -10.97 57.65
#